data_AF-A0A3M1PYZ4-F1
#
_entry.id   AF-A0A3M1PYZ4-F1
#
_cell.length_a   1.000
_cell.length_b   1.000
_cell.length_c   1.000
_cell.angle_alpha   90.00
_cell.angle_beta   90.00
_cell.angle_gamma   90.00
#
_symmetry.space_group_name_H-M   'P 1'
#
loop_
_entity.id
_entity.type
_entity.pdbx_description
1 polymer ?
#
loop_
_entity_poly.entity_id
_entity_poly.type
_entity_poly.pdbx_seq_one_letter_code
_entity_poly.pdbx_strand_id
1 'polypeptide(L)'
;MKAASSHTQEAWHSLCARIAAWFPDPDHPSRHDRRLQLVRPDLAASGLEDRAPKSACLRRPVLKRIVAGTAAIYNEPSTAGPAADEALFGEDVLVMEERGGWAWGQLMSDAYVGYLDARTLAPVSCSPTHRISHLFTHLLAGPDIQSAMIALLPFGARVTVVERSDDGRYARIAERDAWIATQHIRPLDEPVDSPLAVARRYLGAPYRWGGRTAAGIDCSGLIQMAFLFTDLPLPRDSDLQLATMQGPLGARVAPDAARRGDLVFFPAHVGIMVDERHVLHANATHMMVTIDPLGDVLGWLEAKGHARPLVGIYRPAVCMAAD
;
A
#
# COMPACT_ATOMS: atom_id res chain seq x y z
N MET A 1 -22.65 2.22 20.17
CA MET A 1 -21.43 1.65 20.78
C MET A 1 -21.18 0.18 20.43
N LYS A 2 -22.17 -0.74 20.49
CA LYS A 2 -21.96 -2.17 20.15
C LYS A 2 -21.52 -2.43 18.69
N ALA A 3 -22.09 -1.74 17.70
CA ALA A 3 -21.73 -1.92 16.29
C ALA A 3 -20.33 -1.40 15.92
N ALA A 4 -19.88 -0.26 16.45
CA ALA A 4 -18.51 0.24 16.22
C ALA A 4 -17.44 -0.70 16.82
N SER A 5 -17.77 -1.38 17.93
CA SER A 5 -16.93 -2.40 18.53
C SER A 5 -16.83 -3.69 17.69
N SER A 6 -17.85 -4.06 16.90
CA SER A 6 -17.80 -5.26 16.07
C SER A 6 -16.95 -5.07 14.83
N HIS A 7 -17.11 -3.94 14.12
CA HIS A 7 -16.33 -3.61 12.93
C HIS A 7 -14.83 -3.49 13.22
N THR A 8 -14.48 -2.92 14.38
CA THR A 8 -13.07 -2.83 14.82
C THR A 8 -12.47 -4.22 15.08
N GLN A 9 -13.24 -5.14 15.66
CA GLN A 9 -12.78 -6.51 15.92
C GLN A 9 -12.57 -7.30 14.62
N GLU A 10 -13.50 -7.18 13.67
CA GLU A 10 -13.38 -7.79 12.34
C GLU A 10 -12.18 -7.26 11.58
N ALA A 11 -11.97 -5.93 11.60
CA ALA A 11 -10.79 -5.30 11.03
C ALA A 11 -9.50 -5.86 11.65
N TRP A 12 -9.43 -5.93 12.98
CA TRP A 12 -8.29 -6.50 13.68
C TRP A 12 -7.99 -7.95 13.26
N HIS A 13 -9.01 -8.81 13.21
CA HIS A 13 -8.84 -10.20 12.76
C HIS A 13 -8.36 -10.30 11.30
N SER A 14 -8.93 -9.49 10.41
CA SER A 14 -8.52 -9.43 8.99
C SER A 14 -7.04 -9.04 8.86
N LEU A 15 -6.58 -8.09 9.67
CA LEU A 15 -5.19 -7.63 9.69
C LEU A 15 -4.23 -8.73 10.17
N CYS A 16 -4.56 -9.38 11.30
CA CYS A 16 -3.78 -10.49 11.84
C CYS A 16 -3.70 -11.66 10.85
N ALA A 17 -4.81 -11.99 10.18
CA ALA A 17 -4.85 -13.03 9.16
C ALA A 17 -3.95 -12.68 7.96
N ARG A 18 -3.91 -11.42 7.53
CA ARG A 18 -3.03 -10.95 6.45
C ARG A 18 -1.55 -11.09 6.82
N ILE A 19 -1.15 -10.65 8.00
CA ILE A 19 0.24 -10.79 8.48
C ILE A 19 0.63 -12.27 8.58
N ALA A 20 -0.27 -13.12 9.07
CA ALA A 20 -0.05 -14.57 9.14
C ALA A 20 0.02 -15.22 7.75
N ALA A 21 -0.71 -14.70 6.75
CA ALA A 21 -0.59 -15.18 5.38
C ALA A 21 0.80 -14.87 4.79
N TRP A 22 1.34 -13.67 5.06
CA TRP A 22 2.70 -13.31 4.63
C TRP A 22 3.78 -14.13 5.34
N PHE A 23 3.58 -14.41 6.63
CA PHE A 23 4.53 -15.14 7.47
C PHE A 23 3.81 -16.26 8.24
N PRO A 24 3.60 -17.43 7.61
CA PRO A 24 2.83 -18.52 8.20
C PRO A 24 3.51 -19.18 9.40
N ASP A 25 4.83 -19.19 9.41
CA ASP A 25 5.61 -19.61 10.58
C ASP A 25 5.42 -18.59 11.71
N PRO A 26 4.83 -18.99 12.86
CA PRO A 26 4.60 -18.09 13.97
C PRO A 26 5.84 -17.42 14.55
N ASP A 27 7.00 -18.06 14.40
CA ASP A 27 8.29 -17.62 14.96
C ASP A 27 9.14 -16.85 13.93
N HIS A 28 8.62 -16.65 12.71
CA HIS A 28 9.32 -15.89 11.69
C HIS A 28 9.58 -14.44 12.16
N PRO A 29 10.83 -13.93 12.07
CA PRO A 29 11.18 -12.63 12.66
C PRO A 29 10.34 -11.46 12.11
N SER A 30 10.03 -11.48 10.80
CA SER A 30 9.18 -10.44 10.18
C SER A 30 7.76 -10.38 10.73
N ARG A 31 7.25 -11.47 11.35
CA ARG A 31 5.94 -11.48 12.01
C ARG A 31 5.93 -10.62 13.28
N HIS A 32 7.11 -10.30 13.82
CA HIS A 32 7.32 -9.46 14.99
C HIS A 32 7.92 -8.10 14.64
N ASP A 33 7.98 -7.76 13.35
CA ASP A 33 8.50 -6.46 12.91
C ASP A 33 7.65 -5.32 13.46
N ARG A 34 8.29 -4.31 14.04
CA ARG A 34 7.60 -3.13 14.62
C ARG A 34 6.72 -2.39 13.60
N ARG A 35 7.02 -2.49 12.31
CA ARG A 35 6.21 -1.89 11.22
C ARG A 35 4.89 -2.62 11.03
N LEU A 36 4.76 -3.85 11.51
CA LEU A 36 3.56 -4.70 11.36
C LEU A 36 2.87 -4.98 12.71
N GLN A 37 3.46 -4.55 13.81
CA GLN A 37 2.97 -4.81 15.16
C GLN A 37 2.56 -3.50 15.82
N LEU A 38 1.29 -3.38 16.18
CA LEU A 38 0.73 -2.20 16.85
C LEU A 38 1.12 -2.17 18.34
N VAL A 39 2.42 -2.13 18.57
CA VAL A 39 3.13 -2.19 19.85
C VAL A 39 4.23 -1.13 19.87
N ARG A 40 4.28 -0.36 20.95
CA ARG A 40 5.37 0.53 21.33
C ARG A 40 5.70 0.35 22.82
N PRO A 41 6.83 0.87 23.34
CA PRO A 41 7.27 0.61 24.72
C PRO A 41 6.23 0.86 25.83
N ASP A 42 5.35 1.85 25.64
CA ASP A 42 4.34 2.31 26.60
C ASP A 42 2.89 1.94 26.23
N LEU A 43 2.63 1.41 25.03
CA LEU A 43 1.28 1.18 24.51
C LEU A 43 1.24 -0.01 23.55
N ALA A 44 0.25 -0.87 23.70
CA ALA A 44 0.03 -2.00 22.80
C ALA A 44 -1.46 -2.29 22.58
N ALA A 45 -1.80 -2.83 21.42
CA ALA A 45 -3.16 -3.29 21.14
C ALA A 45 -3.51 -4.50 22.01
N SER A 46 -4.74 -4.54 22.55
CA SER A 46 -5.30 -5.72 23.21
C SER A 46 -5.30 -6.91 22.24
N GLY A 47 -4.89 -8.10 22.71
CA GLY A 47 -4.64 -9.28 21.87
C GLY A 47 -3.17 -9.48 21.47
N LEU A 48 -2.26 -8.57 21.88
CA LEU A 48 -0.81 -8.71 21.71
C LEU A 48 -0.08 -8.77 23.07
N GLU A 49 -0.75 -9.30 24.10
CA GLU A 49 -0.23 -9.37 25.47
C GLU A 49 1.08 -10.18 25.57
N ASP A 50 1.23 -11.20 24.73
CA ASP A 50 2.43 -12.03 24.60
C ASP A 50 3.64 -11.26 24.06
N ARG A 51 3.39 -10.17 23.33
CA ARG A 51 4.40 -9.34 22.63
C ARG A 51 4.58 -7.97 23.27
N ALA A 52 3.67 -7.55 24.13
CA ALA A 52 3.72 -6.26 24.78
C ALA A 52 4.81 -6.21 25.86
N PRO A 53 5.59 -5.12 25.97
CA PRO A 53 6.38 -4.86 27.16
C PRO A 53 5.47 -4.87 28.40
N LYS A 54 5.95 -5.41 29.52
CA LYS A 54 5.15 -5.47 30.77
C LYS A 54 4.68 -4.10 31.27
N SER A 55 5.39 -3.03 30.90
CA SER A 55 5.07 -1.64 31.21
C SER A 55 4.02 -1.02 30.29
N ALA A 56 3.68 -1.67 29.17
CA ALA A 56 2.80 -1.10 28.17
C ALA A 56 1.33 -1.10 28.64
N CYS A 57 0.65 0.01 28.41
CA CYS A 57 -0.80 0.07 28.56
C CYS A 57 -1.45 -0.71 27.41
N LEU A 58 -2.37 -1.62 27.74
CA LEU A 58 -3.17 -2.32 26.73
C LEU A 58 -4.40 -1.49 26.39
N ARG A 59 -4.63 -1.24 25.10
CA ARG A 59 -5.83 -0.54 24.62
C ARG A 59 -6.43 -1.23 23.40
N ARG A 60 -7.72 -1.03 23.20
CA ARG A 60 -8.37 -1.41 21.94
C ARG A 60 -8.22 -0.26 20.94
N PRO A 61 -7.81 -0.53 19.69
CA PRO A 61 -7.78 0.51 18.67
C PRO A 61 -9.20 0.98 18.33
N VAL A 62 -9.29 2.12 17.66
CA VAL A 62 -10.52 2.66 17.08
C VAL A 62 -10.35 2.73 15.57
N LEU A 63 -11.30 2.15 14.84
CA LEU A 63 -11.29 2.23 13.37
C LEU A 63 -11.64 3.65 12.90
N LYS A 64 -10.75 4.26 12.12
CA LYS A 64 -10.93 5.54 11.43
C LYS A 64 -10.63 5.38 9.94
N ARG A 65 -10.98 6.38 9.16
CA ARG A 65 -10.78 6.42 7.71
C ARG A 65 -9.99 7.65 7.28
N ILE A 66 -9.12 7.47 6.29
CA ILE A 66 -8.45 8.57 5.60
C ILE A 66 -9.45 9.34 4.75
N VAL A 67 -9.55 10.64 5.00
CA VAL A 67 -10.47 11.55 4.29
C VAL A 67 -9.74 12.66 3.53
N ALA A 68 -8.40 12.72 3.64
CA ALA A 68 -7.55 13.48 2.73
C ALA A 68 -7.28 12.67 1.45
N GLY A 69 -6.91 13.32 0.34
CA GLY A 69 -6.56 12.62 -0.91
C GLY A 69 -5.47 11.58 -0.70
N THR A 70 -4.42 11.97 0.03
CA THR A 70 -3.41 11.10 0.62
C THR A 70 -3.01 11.61 2.01
N ALA A 71 -2.36 10.76 2.80
CA ALA A 71 -1.79 11.12 4.10
C ALA A 71 -0.44 10.40 4.30
N ALA A 72 0.64 11.17 4.49
CA ALA A 72 1.95 10.59 4.80
C ALA A 72 1.93 9.92 6.19
N ILE A 73 2.57 8.77 6.29
CA ILE A 73 2.82 8.02 7.52
C ILE A 73 4.29 8.20 7.88
N TYR A 74 4.57 8.52 9.14
CA TYR A 74 5.91 8.77 9.66
C TYR A 74 6.27 7.77 10.77
N ASN A 75 7.57 7.53 10.95
CA ASN A 75 8.06 6.71 12.06
C ASN A 75 7.98 7.43 13.41
N GLU A 76 7.95 8.76 13.40
CA GLU A 76 7.86 9.64 14.56
C GLU A 76 6.76 10.68 14.32
N PRO A 77 6.16 11.29 15.36
CA PRO A 77 5.15 12.34 15.23
C PRO A 77 5.77 13.69 14.81
N SER A 78 6.44 13.71 13.65
CA SER A 78 7.13 14.86 13.10
C SER A 78 7.22 14.79 11.58
N THR A 79 7.00 15.92 10.92
CA THR A 79 7.18 16.08 9.47
C THR A 79 8.62 16.42 9.07
N ALA A 80 9.54 16.53 10.04
CA ALA A 80 10.95 16.83 9.77
C ALA A 80 11.72 15.62 9.21
N GLY A 81 11.24 14.40 9.48
CA GLY A 81 11.82 13.15 8.98
C GLY A 81 11.21 12.70 7.65
N PRO A 82 11.81 11.70 6.99
CA PRO A 82 11.22 11.11 5.80
C PRO A 82 9.89 10.43 6.13
N ALA A 83 8.92 10.56 5.23
CA ALA A 83 7.74 9.71 5.26
C ALA A 83 8.17 8.24 5.10
N ALA A 84 7.64 7.37 5.94
CA ALA A 84 7.84 5.93 5.85
C ALA A 84 6.86 5.30 4.84
N ASP A 85 5.66 5.85 4.75
CA ASP A 85 4.60 5.37 3.87
C ASP A 85 3.58 6.51 3.54
N GLU A 86 2.56 6.22 2.73
CA GLU A 86 1.49 7.13 2.31
C GLU A 86 0.15 6.40 2.24
N ALA A 87 -0.79 6.73 3.13
CA ALA A 87 -2.17 6.23 3.06
C ALA A 87 -2.99 6.98 2.00
N LEU A 88 -3.97 6.30 1.41
CA LEU A 88 -4.84 6.80 0.34
C LEU A 88 -6.25 7.11 0.87
N PHE A 89 -6.95 8.04 0.22
CA PHE A 89 -8.35 8.34 0.53
C PHE A 89 -9.20 7.06 0.60
N GLY A 90 -9.99 6.94 1.67
CA GLY A 90 -10.87 5.79 1.87
C GLY A 90 -10.22 4.55 2.45
N GLU A 91 -8.89 4.54 2.68
CA GLU A 91 -8.25 3.49 3.46
C GLU A 91 -8.60 3.65 4.95
N ASP A 92 -8.74 2.50 5.61
CA ASP A 92 -9.05 2.44 7.04
C ASP A 92 -7.78 2.29 7.87
N VAL A 93 -7.79 2.86 9.07
CA VAL A 93 -6.68 2.86 10.02
C VAL A 93 -7.21 2.46 11.38
N LEU A 94 -6.55 1.50 12.02
CA LEU A 94 -6.75 1.18 13.44
C LEU A 94 -5.91 2.15 14.27
N VAL A 95 -6.55 3.14 14.87
CA VAL A 95 -5.89 4.20 15.65
C VAL A 95 -5.83 3.81 17.13
N MET A 96 -4.64 3.87 17.71
CA MET A 96 -4.39 3.53 19.12
C MET A 96 -4.33 4.75 20.02
N GLU A 97 -3.79 5.85 19.52
CA GLU A 97 -3.63 7.08 20.28
C GLU A 97 -3.72 8.29 19.35
N GLU A 98 -4.41 9.33 19.81
CA GLU A 98 -4.32 10.67 19.24
C GLU A 98 -3.80 11.65 20.28
N ARG A 99 -2.67 12.29 19.98
CA ARG A 99 -1.99 13.21 20.90
C ARG A 99 -1.18 14.23 20.12
N GLY A 100 -1.31 15.51 20.49
CA GLY A 100 -0.51 16.59 19.88
C GLY A 100 -0.74 16.76 18.37
N GLY A 101 -1.94 16.47 17.87
CA GLY A 101 -2.27 16.54 16.44
C GLY A 101 -1.87 15.31 15.62
N TRP A 102 -1.26 14.31 16.24
CA TRP A 102 -0.85 13.06 15.58
C TRP A 102 -1.74 11.91 16.01
N ALA A 103 -2.02 11.02 15.07
CA ALA A 103 -2.63 9.73 15.30
C ALA A 103 -1.56 8.64 15.09
N TRP A 104 -1.32 7.82 16.12
CA TRP A 104 -0.50 6.61 15.98
C TRP A 104 -1.43 5.41 15.76
N GLY A 105 -1.19 4.67 14.69
CA GLY A 105 -2.08 3.59 14.28
C GLY A 105 -1.49 2.68 13.21
N GLN A 106 -2.33 1.77 12.75
CA GLN A 106 -1.97 0.74 11.77
C GLN A 106 -2.90 0.80 10.56
N LEU A 107 -2.33 0.94 9.37
CA LEU A 107 -3.06 1.00 8.11
C LEU A 107 -3.61 -0.38 7.73
N MET A 108 -4.89 -0.46 7.37
CA MET A 108 -5.56 -1.73 7.12
C MET A 108 -5.18 -2.40 5.79
N SER A 109 -4.68 -1.64 4.81
CA SER A 109 -4.36 -2.18 3.49
C SER A 109 -3.06 -2.96 3.43
N ASP A 110 -2.07 -2.59 4.25
CA ASP A 110 -0.73 -3.19 4.25
C ASP A 110 -0.16 -3.47 5.65
N ALA A 111 -0.98 -3.27 6.69
CA ALA A 111 -0.61 -3.44 8.09
C ALA A 111 0.53 -2.53 8.58
N TYR A 112 0.85 -1.45 7.85
CA TYR A 112 1.95 -0.57 8.25
C TYR A 112 1.59 0.26 9.49
N VAL A 113 2.49 0.30 10.46
CA VAL A 113 2.34 1.04 11.72
C VAL A 113 3.13 2.34 11.66
N GLY A 114 2.49 3.45 12.02
CA GLY A 114 3.16 4.74 12.11
C GLY A 114 2.26 5.89 12.56
N TYR A 115 2.76 7.10 12.39
CA TYR A 115 2.11 8.34 12.78
C TYR A 115 1.54 9.06 11.55
N LEU A 116 0.27 9.45 11.65
CA LEU A 116 -0.48 10.23 10.67
C LEU A 116 -0.88 11.57 11.28
N ASP A 117 -1.06 12.60 10.45
CA ASP A 117 -1.73 13.82 10.89
C ASP A 117 -3.21 13.49 11.19
N ALA A 118 -3.63 13.71 12.44
CA ALA A 118 -4.96 13.35 12.91
C ALA A 118 -6.08 14.04 12.13
N ARG A 119 -5.82 15.19 11.49
CA ARG A 119 -6.79 15.93 10.65
C ARG A 119 -7.12 15.21 9.35
N THR A 120 -6.29 14.25 8.94
CA THR A 120 -6.54 13.43 7.74
C THR A 120 -7.51 12.28 8.01
N LEU A 121 -7.92 12.07 9.26
CA LEU A 121 -8.74 10.94 9.71
C LEU A 121 -10.13 11.39 10.14
N ALA A 122 -11.14 10.56 9.86
CA ALA A 122 -12.51 10.72 10.36
C ALA A 122 -13.08 9.38 10.86
N PRO A 123 -14.16 9.37 11.65
CA PRO A 123 -14.90 8.16 11.95
C PRO A 123 -15.40 7.48 10.67
N VAL A 124 -15.42 6.14 10.65
CA VAL A 124 -16.00 5.38 9.54
C VAL A 124 -17.52 5.56 9.53
N SER A 125 -18.05 6.12 8.45
CA SER A 125 -19.50 6.42 8.29
C SER A 125 -20.21 5.54 7.25
N CYS A 126 -19.46 4.90 6.36
CA CYS A 126 -19.96 4.11 5.24
C CYS A 126 -18.96 3.00 4.89
N SER A 127 -19.34 2.02 4.09
CA SER A 127 -18.42 1.00 3.57
C SER A 127 -18.12 1.32 2.10
N PRO A 128 -16.85 1.43 1.70
CA PRO A 128 -16.51 1.70 0.30
C PRO A 128 -17.06 0.59 -0.60
N THR A 129 -17.56 0.97 -1.76
CA THR A 129 -18.13 0.04 -2.76
C THR A 129 -17.27 -0.02 -4.02
N HIS A 130 -16.48 1.03 -4.27
CA HIS A 130 -15.66 1.18 -5.46
C HIS A 130 -14.23 1.63 -5.11
N ARG A 131 -13.33 1.43 -6.07
CA ARG A 131 -11.97 1.96 -6.08
C ARG A 131 -11.74 2.85 -7.29
N ILE A 132 -10.81 3.80 -7.17
CA ILE A 132 -10.31 4.56 -8.31
C ILE A 132 -9.39 3.67 -9.15
N SER A 133 -9.66 3.59 -10.45
CA SER A 133 -8.95 2.74 -11.41
C SER A 133 -7.98 3.50 -12.31
N HIS A 134 -8.04 4.84 -12.33
CA HIS A 134 -7.09 5.72 -13.02
C HIS A 134 -6.01 6.21 -12.06
N LEU A 135 -4.84 6.62 -12.57
CA LEU A 135 -3.74 7.14 -11.74
C LEU A 135 -4.19 8.29 -10.85
N PHE A 136 -5.07 9.15 -11.40
CA PHE A 136 -5.78 10.17 -10.66
C PHE A 136 -7.18 10.38 -11.23
N THR A 137 -8.09 10.83 -10.39
CA THR A 137 -9.38 11.41 -10.80
C THR A 137 -9.66 12.69 -10.02
N HIS A 138 -10.42 13.58 -10.64
CA HIS A 138 -10.95 14.76 -9.98
C HIS A 138 -12.21 14.40 -9.19
N LEU A 139 -12.29 14.92 -7.98
CA LEU A 139 -13.52 14.99 -7.20
C LEU A 139 -14.14 16.36 -7.44
N LEU A 140 -15.36 16.39 -8.00
CA LEU A 140 -16.00 17.59 -8.53
C LEU A 140 -17.22 17.99 -7.69
N ALA A 141 -17.48 19.29 -7.59
CA ALA A 141 -18.65 19.82 -6.88
C ALA A 141 -19.99 19.47 -7.57
N GLY A 142 -19.97 19.15 -8.86
CA GLY A 142 -21.14 18.77 -9.65
C GLY A 142 -20.79 17.77 -10.75
N PRO A 143 -21.79 17.11 -11.36
CA PRO A 143 -21.62 16.13 -12.43
C PRO A 143 -21.40 16.81 -13.80
N ASP A 144 -20.47 17.76 -13.85
CA ASP A 144 -20.16 18.52 -15.07
C ASP A 144 -18.65 18.79 -15.19
N ILE A 145 -18.12 18.79 -16.41
CA ILE A 145 -16.69 18.97 -16.69
C ILE A 145 -16.15 20.35 -16.26
N GLN A 146 -17.01 21.37 -16.16
CA GLN A 146 -16.66 22.73 -15.73
C GLN A 146 -16.84 22.93 -14.23
N SER A 147 -17.31 21.91 -13.51
CA SER A 147 -17.50 21.99 -12.06
C SER A 147 -16.17 22.20 -11.34
N ALA A 148 -16.22 22.96 -10.23
CA ALA A 148 -15.05 23.17 -9.39
C ALA A 148 -14.49 21.84 -8.89
N MET A 149 -13.16 21.70 -8.98
CA MET A 149 -12.44 20.56 -8.40
C MET A 149 -12.27 20.77 -6.89
N ILE A 150 -12.76 19.80 -6.11
CA ILE A 150 -12.67 19.76 -4.65
C ILE A 150 -11.35 19.10 -4.22
N ALA A 151 -10.99 17.98 -4.86
CA ALA A 151 -9.81 17.20 -4.52
C ALA A 151 -9.35 16.34 -5.71
N LEU A 152 -8.13 15.81 -5.59
CA LEU A 152 -7.58 14.79 -6.48
C LEU A 152 -7.51 13.47 -5.71
N LEU A 153 -8.06 12.39 -6.27
CA LEU A 153 -8.00 11.05 -5.67
C LEU A 153 -7.10 10.13 -6.52
N PRO A 154 -6.11 9.46 -5.91
CA PRO A 154 -5.18 8.60 -6.64
C PRO A 154 -5.76 7.21 -6.95
N PHE A 155 -5.09 6.48 -7.85
CA PHE A 155 -5.33 5.05 -8.06
C PHE A 155 -5.36 4.31 -6.73
N GLY A 156 -6.36 3.45 -6.55
CA GLY A 156 -6.54 2.64 -5.35
C GLY A 156 -7.20 3.33 -4.17
N ALA A 157 -7.47 4.65 -4.24
CA ALA A 157 -8.40 5.29 -3.31
C ALA A 157 -9.77 4.60 -3.36
N ARG A 158 -10.44 4.52 -2.22
CA ARG A 158 -11.71 3.80 -2.03
C ARG A 158 -12.84 4.79 -1.77
N VAL A 159 -13.99 4.56 -2.40
CA VAL A 159 -15.15 5.46 -2.32
C VAL A 159 -16.47 4.68 -2.20
N THR A 160 -17.47 5.33 -1.62
CA THR A 160 -18.84 4.80 -1.51
C THR A 160 -19.73 5.48 -2.51
N VAL A 161 -20.00 4.83 -3.65
CA VAL A 161 -20.94 5.35 -4.65
C VAL A 161 -22.37 5.21 -4.15
N VAL A 162 -23.11 6.32 -4.14
CA VAL A 162 -24.51 6.39 -3.66
C VAL A 162 -25.51 6.73 -4.76
N GLU A 163 -25.06 7.33 -5.85
CA GLU A 163 -25.92 7.80 -6.94
C GLU A 163 -25.11 7.94 -8.23
N ARG A 164 -25.80 7.93 -9.36
CA ARG A 164 -25.25 8.26 -10.68
C ARG A 164 -26.05 9.41 -11.29
N SER A 165 -25.40 10.25 -12.09
CA SER A 165 -26.07 11.29 -12.86
C SER A 165 -27.06 10.68 -13.86
N ASP A 166 -28.02 11.45 -14.35
CA ASP A 166 -29.05 10.99 -15.31
C ASP A 166 -28.44 10.37 -16.58
N ASP A 167 -27.31 10.91 -17.04
CA ASP A 167 -26.56 10.41 -18.19
C ASP A 167 -25.53 9.30 -17.85
N GLY A 168 -25.43 8.93 -16.57
CA GLY A 168 -24.53 7.92 -16.03
C GLY A 168 -23.03 8.28 -16.05
N ARG A 169 -22.65 9.46 -16.57
CA ARG A 169 -21.24 9.83 -16.74
C ARG A 169 -20.52 10.10 -15.42
N TYR A 170 -21.26 10.47 -14.38
CA TYR A 170 -20.71 10.75 -13.06
C TYR A 170 -21.38 9.89 -11.98
N ALA A 171 -20.62 9.62 -10.93
CA ALA A 171 -21.06 8.93 -9.74
C ALA A 171 -20.82 9.83 -8.52
N ARG A 172 -21.83 9.98 -7.67
CA ARG A 172 -21.74 10.74 -6.42
C ARG A 172 -21.26 9.84 -5.29
N ILE A 173 -20.36 10.36 -4.45
CA ILE A 173 -19.77 9.63 -3.32
C ILE A 173 -20.29 10.13 -1.97
N ALA A 174 -20.48 9.21 -1.01
CA ALA A 174 -21.02 9.51 0.31
C ALA A 174 -20.08 10.36 1.19
N GLU A 175 -18.77 10.21 1.02
CA GLU A 175 -17.75 10.75 1.92
C GLU A 175 -17.62 12.29 1.85
N ARG A 176 -18.04 12.89 0.73
CA ARG A 176 -17.83 14.31 0.41
C ARG A 176 -19.02 14.97 -0.30
N ASP A 177 -20.08 14.21 -0.59
CA ASP A 177 -21.21 14.65 -1.42
C ASP A 177 -20.73 15.30 -2.73
N ALA A 178 -19.86 14.58 -3.43
CA ALA A 178 -19.14 15.08 -4.60
C ALA A 178 -19.07 14.01 -5.69
N TRP A 179 -18.72 14.44 -6.90
CA TRP A 179 -18.88 13.66 -8.12
C TRP A 179 -17.55 13.22 -8.71
N ILE A 180 -17.51 12.00 -9.24
CA ILE A 180 -16.36 11.40 -9.92
C ILE A 180 -16.83 10.88 -11.27
N ALA A 181 -16.00 10.98 -12.31
CA ALA A 181 -16.31 10.36 -13.60
C ALA A 181 -16.44 8.83 -13.45
N THR A 182 -17.57 8.27 -13.85
CA THR A 182 -17.89 6.83 -13.72
C THR A 182 -16.81 5.93 -14.32
N GLN A 183 -16.21 6.33 -15.43
CA GLN A 183 -15.16 5.56 -16.11
C GLN A 183 -13.87 5.40 -15.26
N HIS A 184 -13.67 6.26 -14.26
CA HIS A 184 -12.49 6.24 -13.37
C HIS A 184 -12.67 5.37 -12.13
N ILE A 185 -13.85 4.76 -11.93
CA ILE A 185 -14.11 3.88 -10.80
C ILE A 185 -14.39 2.45 -11.24
N ARG A 186 -14.09 1.48 -10.38
CA ARG A 186 -14.46 0.07 -10.52
C ARG A 186 -14.99 -0.46 -9.18
N PRO A 187 -15.95 -1.39 -9.16
CA PRO A 187 -16.32 -2.13 -7.94
C PRO A 187 -15.09 -2.72 -7.25
N LEU A 188 -15.12 -2.83 -5.93
CA LEU A 188 -13.97 -3.34 -5.16
C LEU A 188 -13.65 -4.81 -5.45
N ASP A 189 -14.66 -5.60 -5.77
CA ASP A 189 -14.60 -7.03 -6.08
C ASP A 189 -14.29 -7.34 -7.54
N GLU A 190 -14.28 -6.34 -8.42
CA GLU A 190 -13.86 -6.53 -9.80
C GLU A 190 -12.37 -6.91 -9.82
N PRO A 191 -11.93 -7.92 -10.59
CA PRO A 191 -10.52 -8.23 -10.75
C PRO A 191 -9.73 -7.03 -11.31
N VAL A 192 -8.44 -6.98 -11.01
CA VAL A 192 -7.51 -6.03 -11.65
C VAL A 192 -6.72 -6.70 -12.76
N ASP A 193 -6.16 -5.89 -13.66
CA ASP A 193 -5.15 -6.36 -14.60
C ASP A 193 -3.97 -7.00 -13.86
N SER A 194 -3.16 -7.79 -14.56
CA SER A 194 -1.92 -8.36 -14.00
C SER A 194 -1.08 -7.29 -13.28
N PRO A 195 -0.34 -7.65 -12.20
CA PRO A 195 0.47 -6.68 -11.46
C PRO A 195 1.40 -5.84 -12.34
N LEU A 196 2.03 -6.47 -13.34
CA LEU A 196 2.89 -5.77 -14.28
C LEU A 196 2.12 -4.75 -15.14
N ALA A 197 0.89 -5.04 -15.55
CA ALA A 197 0.07 -4.07 -16.27
C ALA A 197 -0.25 -2.85 -15.39
N VAL A 198 -0.55 -3.05 -14.10
CA VAL A 198 -0.76 -1.97 -13.14
C VAL A 198 0.53 -1.17 -12.94
N ALA A 199 1.67 -1.83 -12.70
CA ALA A 199 2.97 -1.19 -12.53
C ALA A 199 3.36 -0.34 -13.75
N ARG A 200 3.10 -0.82 -14.97
CA ARG A 200 3.40 -0.09 -16.21
C ARG A 200 2.65 1.25 -16.34
N ARG A 201 1.51 1.41 -15.67
CA ARG A 201 0.79 2.69 -15.65
C ARG A 201 1.61 3.79 -14.98
N TYR A 202 2.54 3.44 -14.09
CA TYR A 202 3.40 4.41 -13.39
C TYR A 202 4.65 4.81 -14.17
N LEU A 203 4.86 4.31 -15.40
CA LEU A 203 6.06 4.65 -16.19
C LEU A 203 6.21 6.18 -16.30
N GLY A 204 7.39 6.70 -15.95
CA GLY A 204 7.68 8.13 -15.91
C GLY A 204 7.23 8.87 -14.64
N ALA A 205 6.50 8.23 -13.71
CA ALA A 205 6.18 8.83 -12.42
C ALA A 205 7.48 9.14 -11.64
N PRO A 206 7.59 10.29 -10.96
CA PRO A 206 8.80 10.66 -10.25
C PRO A 206 9.06 9.72 -9.05
N TYR A 207 10.33 9.48 -8.76
CA TYR A 207 10.72 8.74 -7.58
C TYR A 207 10.51 9.60 -6.33
N ARG A 208 9.78 9.07 -5.34
CA ARG A 208 9.63 9.72 -4.03
C ARG A 208 9.64 8.67 -2.93
N TRP A 209 10.61 8.78 -2.02
CA TRP A 209 10.68 7.97 -0.82
C TRP A 209 9.36 8.03 -0.01
N GLY A 210 8.86 6.88 0.43
CA GLY A 210 7.58 6.76 1.15
C GLY A 210 6.35 6.89 0.25
N GLY A 211 6.50 7.15 -1.06
CA GLY A 211 5.38 7.42 -1.96
C GLY A 211 4.66 6.19 -2.49
N ARG A 212 3.33 6.31 -2.66
CA ARG A 212 2.42 5.26 -3.19
C ARG A 212 1.54 5.75 -4.35
N THR A 213 1.85 6.91 -4.93
CA THR A 213 0.99 7.51 -5.98
C THR A 213 1.78 7.96 -7.20
N ALA A 214 1.11 8.21 -8.32
CA ALA A 214 1.78 8.66 -9.55
C ALA A 214 2.35 10.10 -9.44
N ALA A 215 2.09 10.83 -8.35
CA ALA A 215 2.75 12.10 -8.05
C ALA A 215 4.13 11.91 -7.38
N GLY A 216 4.46 10.68 -6.99
CA GLY A 216 5.69 10.31 -6.33
C GLY A 216 5.59 8.91 -5.75
N ILE A 217 6.42 7.98 -6.24
CA ILE A 217 6.39 6.58 -5.84
C ILE A 217 7.81 6.03 -5.64
N ASP A 218 8.01 5.19 -4.63
CA ASP A 218 9.28 4.47 -4.46
C ASP A 218 9.20 3.03 -4.98
N CYS A 219 10.31 2.29 -4.86
CA CYS A 219 10.45 0.98 -5.47
C CYS A 219 9.46 -0.03 -4.90
N SER A 220 9.35 -0.13 -3.57
CA SER A 220 8.43 -1.07 -2.94
C SER A 220 6.98 -0.57 -2.96
N GLY A 221 6.75 0.74 -3.00
CA GLY A 221 5.43 1.34 -3.22
C GLY A 221 4.88 1.01 -4.61
N LEU A 222 5.72 1.02 -5.64
CA LEU A 222 5.33 0.58 -7.00
C LEU A 222 4.85 -0.88 -6.99
N ILE A 223 5.62 -1.77 -6.37
CA ILE A 223 5.27 -3.19 -6.27
C ILE A 223 4.02 -3.38 -5.40
N GLN A 224 3.91 -2.68 -4.27
CA GLN A 224 2.73 -2.76 -3.42
C GLN A 224 1.46 -2.33 -4.18
N MET A 225 1.50 -1.20 -4.89
CA MET A 225 0.35 -0.70 -5.66
C MET A 225 -0.01 -1.62 -6.84
N ALA A 226 0.98 -2.27 -7.45
CA ALA A 226 0.75 -3.28 -8.49
C ALA A 226 -0.02 -4.51 -7.98
N PHE A 227 0.16 -4.88 -6.71
CA PHE A 227 -0.45 -6.06 -6.11
C PHE A 227 -1.68 -5.76 -5.23
N LEU A 228 -2.00 -4.48 -4.97
CA LEU A 228 -2.97 -4.01 -3.97
C LEU A 228 -4.36 -4.67 -4.05
N PHE A 229 -4.85 -4.95 -5.25
CA PHE A 229 -6.18 -5.54 -5.49
C PHE A 229 -6.11 -6.94 -6.09
N THR A 230 -4.97 -7.61 -5.96
CA THR A 230 -4.84 -9.04 -6.27
C THR A 230 -5.13 -9.87 -5.02
N ASP A 231 -5.17 -11.19 -5.17
CA ASP A 231 -5.24 -12.12 -4.03
C ASP A 231 -3.93 -12.19 -3.22
N LEU A 232 -2.89 -11.47 -3.64
CA LEU A 232 -1.59 -11.38 -2.98
C LEU A 232 -1.19 -9.92 -2.74
N PRO A 233 -1.94 -9.15 -1.93
CA PRO A 233 -1.47 -7.83 -1.51
C PRO A 233 -0.17 -7.97 -0.72
N LEU A 234 0.81 -7.12 -1.03
CA LEU A 234 2.16 -7.21 -0.46
C LEU A 234 2.37 -6.18 0.66
N PRO A 235 3.28 -6.44 1.62
CA PRO A 235 3.67 -5.44 2.61
C PRO A 235 4.39 -4.25 1.96
N ARG A 236 4.54 -3.15 2.72
CA ARG A 236 5.03 -1.87 2.21
C ARG A 236 6.49 -1.85 1.76
N ASP A 237 7.37 -2.50 2.52
CA ASP A 237 8.81 -2.35 2.37
C ASP A 237 9.44 -3.52 1.61
N SER A 238 10.48 -3.24 0.81
CA SER A 238 11.13 -4.23 -0.05
C SER A 238 11.69 -5.43 0.71
N ASP A 239 12.16 -5.23 1.95
CA ASP A 239 12.69 -6.31 2.79
C ASP A 239 11.58 -7.23 3.30
N LEU A 240 10.43 -6.67 3.70
CA LEU A 240 9.24 -7.46 4.04
C LEU A 240 8.67 -8.16 2.80
N GLN A 241 8.64 -7.49 1.64
CA GLN A 241 8.24 -8.11 0.37
C GLN A 241 9.16 -9.28 0.01
N LEU A 242 10.48 -9.12 0.16
CA LEU A 242 11.44 -10.21 -0.04
C LEU A 242 11.17 -11.38 0.92
N ALA A 243 10.98 -11.11 2.20
CA ALA A 243 10.67 -12.14 3.19
C ALA A 243 9.35 -12.88 2.85
N THR A 244 8.32 -12.15 2.40
CA THR A 244 7.07 -12.77 1.91
C THR A 244 7.32 -13.68 0.71
N MET A 245 8.16 -13.28 -0.25
CA MET A 245 8.51 -14.08 -1.43
C MET A 245 9.44 -15.27 -1.13
N GLN A 246 10.19 -15.21 -0.03
CA GLN A 246 11.00 -16.33 0.46
C GLN A 246 10.16 -17.41 1.16
N GLY A 247 8.95 -17.05 1.59
CA GLY A 247 7.95 -17.97 2.12
C GLY A 247 7.14 -18.68 1.02
N PRO A 248 5.96 -19.23 1.35
CA PRO A 248 5.16 -20.03 0.42
C PRO A 248 4.46 -19.23 -0.69
N LEU A 249 4.54 -17.90 -0.64
CA LEU A 249 3.88 -17.01 -1.61
C LEU A 249 4.78 -16.66 -2.82
N GLY A 250 6.04 -17.08 -2.79
CA GLY A 250 6.96 -16.93 -3.91
C GLY A 250 7.75 -18.21 -4.17
N ALA A 251 8.11 -18.42 -5.44
CA ALA A 251 9.03 -19.48 -5.84
C ALA A 251 10.34 -18.84 -6.31
N ARG A 252 11.49 -19.26 -5.77
CA ARG A 252 12.79 -18.72 -6.20
C ARG A 252 13.09 -19.13 -7.64
N VAL A 253 13.53 -18.18 -8.45
CA VAL A 253 13.80 -18.33 -9.88
C VAL A 253 15.30 -18.16 -10.13
N ALA A 254 15.87 -19.04 -10.96
CA ALA A 254 17.24 -18.87 -11.42
C ALA A 254 17.33 -17.68 -12.39
N PRO A 255 18.44 -16.90 -12.41
CA PRO A 255 18.54 -15.70 -13.24
C PRO A 255 18.25 -15.91 -14.74
N ASP A 256 18.63 -17.06 -15.29
CA ASP A 256 18.40 -17.46 -16.69
C ASP A 256 16.97 -17.97 -16.96
N ALA A 257 16.19 -18.22 -15.91
CA ALA A 257 14.78 -18.62 -15.97
C ALA A 257 13.82 -17.49 -15.56
N ALA A 258 14.35 -16.28 -15.36
CA ALA A 258 13.57 -15.09 -15.08
C ALA A 258 12.62 -14.80 -16.23
N ARG A 259 11.38 -14.43 -15.92
CA ARG A 259 10.38 -14.09 -16.93
C ARG A 259 9.52 -12.91 -16.50
N ARG A 260 8.71 -12.44 -17.43
CA ARG A 260 7.67 -11.42 -17.21
C ARG A 260 6.86 -11.73 -15.95
N GLY A 261 6.77 -10.75 -15.04
CA GLY A 261 5.99 -10.81 -13.81
C GLY A 261 6.75 -11.30 -12.57
N ASP A 262 7.96 -11.86 -12.74
CA ASP A 262 8.81 -12.20 -11.59
C ASP A 262 9.26 -10.91 -10.88
N LEU A 263 9.34 -10.94 -9.55
CA LEU A 263 9.92 -9.86 -8.75
C LEU A 263 11.43 -10.06 -8.63
N VAL A 264 12.20 -9.00 -8.82
CA VAL A 264 13.65 -8.99 -8.67
C VAL A 264 14.06 -8.08 -7.53
N PHE A 265 14.86 -8.61 -6.62
CA PHE A 265 15.32 -7.92 -5.42
C PHE A 265 16.83 -7.67 -5.49
N PHE A 266 17.20 -6.48 -5.03
CA PHE A 266 18.57 -6.00 -4.88
C PHE A 266 18.75 -5.49 -3.43
N PRO A 267 19.97 -5.12 -3.00
CA PRO A 267 20.15 -4.51 -1.68
C PRO A 267 19.25 -3.28 -1.50
N ALA A 268 18.27 -3.38 -0.59
CA ALA A 268 17.28 -2.34 -0.29
C ALA A 268 16.47 -1.83 -1.51
N HIS A 269 16.28 -2.65 -2.54
CA HIS A 269 15.53 -2.26 -3.75
C HIS A 269 14.77 -3.44 -4.36
N VAL A 270 13.68 -3.13 -5.07
CA VAL A 270 12.85 -4.13 -5.74
C VAL A 270 12.37 -3.60 -7.10
N GLY A 271 12.16 -4.51 -8.04
CA GLY A 271 11.51 -4.25 -9.31
C GLY A 271 10.70 -5.46 -9.79
N ILE A 272 10.02 -5.30 -10.91
CA ILE A 272 9.26 -6.37 -11.56
C ILE A 272 9.80 -6.59 -12.98
N MET A 273 10.11 -7.84 -13.31
CA MET A 273 10.60 -8.25 -14.62
C MET A 273 9.51 -8.02 -15.67
N VAL A 274 9.83 -7.31 -16.75
CA VAL A 274 8.89 -7.08 -17.84
C VAL A 274 8.99 -8.10 -18.97
N ASP A 275 10.16 -8.73 -19.04
CA ASP A 275 10.60 -9.86 -19.87
C ASP A 275 11.82 -10.51 -19.17
N GLU A 276 12.59 -11.34 -19.86
CA GLU A 276 13.74 -12.07 -19.31
C GLU A 276 14.96 -11.17 -19.00
N ARG A 277 14.99 -9.94 -19.53
CA ARG A 277 16.19 -9.09 -19.52
C ARG A 277 15.95 -7.69 -18.97
N HIS A 278 14.71 -7.25 -18.85
CA HIS A 278 14.38 -5.89 -18.45
C HIS A 278 13.55 -5.86 -17.17
N VAL A 279 13.84 -4.88 -16.32
CA VAL A 279 13.15 -4.63 -15.06
C VAL A 279 12.43 -3.29 -15.10
N LEU A 280 11.17 -3.27 -14.68
CA LEU A 280 10.43 -2.05 -14.37
C LEU A 280 10.59 -1.74 -12.88
N HIS A 281 11.05 -0.54 -12.55
CA HIS A 281 11.25 -0.10 -11.17
C HIS A 281 11.19 1.43 -11.01
N ALA A 282 10.77 1.91 -9.85
CA ALA A 282 10.99 3.29 -9.44
C ALA A 282 12.41 3.41 -8.86
N ASN A 283 13.29 4.25 -9.38
CA ASN A 283 14.69 4.28 -8.95
C ASN A 283 15.27 5.68 -8.80
N ALA A 284 16.31 5.79 -7.96
CA ALA A 284 17.02 7.03 -7.69
C ALA A 284 18.13 7.36 -8.71
N THR A 285 18.43 6.46 -9.66
CA THR A 285 19.37 6.76 -10.76
C THR A 285 18.73 7.74 -11.74
N HIS A 286 17.50 7.47 -12.13
CA HIS A 286 16.70 8.30 -13.03
C HIS A 286 15.74 9.24 -12.31
N MET A 287 15.58 9.09 -10.98
CA MET A 287 14.58 9.80 -10.18
C MET A 287 13.15 9.64 -10.70
N MET A 288 12.84 8.49 -11.31
CA MET A 288 11.52 8.16 -11.86
C MET A 288 11.33 6.65 -12.01
N VAL A 289 10.14 6.24 -12.44
CA VAL A 289 9.84 4.87 -12.87
C VAL A 289 10.32 4.65 -14.30
N THR A 290 11.24 3.70 -14.48
CA THR A 290 11.85 3.34 -15.78
C THR A 290 11.81 1.84 -16.02
N ILE A 291 12.02 1.46 -17.28
CA ILE A 291 12.34 0.09 -17.67
C ILE A 291 13.80 0.11 -18.10
N ASP A 292 14.63 -0.66 -17.39
CA ASP A 292 16.06 -0.73 -17.63
C ASP A 292 16.50 -2.18 -17.87
N PRO A 293 17.57 -2.43 -18.65
CA PRO A 293 18.20 -3.73 -18.72
C PRO A 293 18.66 -4.17 -17.33
N LEU A 294 18.34 -5.39 -16.91
CA LEU A 294 18.74 -5.95 -15.62
C LEU A 294 20.26 -5.91 -15.45
N GLY A 295 21.01 -6.20 -16.51
CA GLY A 295 22.47 -6.13 -16.50
C GLY A 295 23.02 -4.74 -16.14
N ASP A 296 22.39 -3.68 -16.64
CA ASP A 296 22.81 -2.31 -16.34
C ASP A 296 22.54 -1.96 -14.87
N VAL A 297 21.35 -2.34 -14.36
CA VAL A 297 21.00 -2.16 -12.95
C VAL A 297 22.00 -2.87 -12.03
N LEU A 298 22.39 -4.10 -12.38
CA LEU A 298 23.42 -4.84 -11.64
C LEU A 298 24.78 -4.12 -11.70
N GLY A 299 25.20 -3.66 -12.88
CA GLY A 299 26.44 -2.91 -13.06
C GLY A 299 26.48 -1.60 -12.24
N TRP A 300 25.36 -0.88 -12.14
CA TRP A 300 25.26 0.33 -11.30
C TRP A 300 25.46 0.02 -9.82
N LEU A 301 24.93 -1.12 -9.33
CA LEU A 301 25.07 -1.54 -7.95
C LEU A 301 26.48 -2.03 -7.63
N GLU A 302 27.11 -2.75 -8.56
CA GLU A 302 28.52 -3.15 -8.46
C GLU A 302 29.43 -1.93 -8.39
N ALA A 303 29.20 -0.92 -9.24
CA ALA A 303 29.94 0.34 -9.21
C ALA A 303 29.76 1.12 -7.88
N LYS A 304 28.64 0.91 -7.17
CA LYS A 304 28.38 1.43 -5.82
C LYS A 304 28.96 0.55 -4.70
N GLY A 305 29.68 -0.52 -5.04
CA GLY A 305 30.38 -1.39 -4.07
C GLY A 305 29.55 -2.57 -3.55
N HIS A 306 28.39 -2.86 -4.13
CA HIS A 306 27.62 -4.04 -3.75
C HIS A 306 28.22 -5.31 -4.36
N ALA A 307 28.97 -6.09 -3.57
CA ALA A 307 29.58 -7.36 -3.99
C ALA A 307 28.55 -8.44 -4.41
N ARG A 308 27.29 -8.30 -3.99
CA ARG A 308 26.16 -9.15 -4.39
C ARG A 308 25.01 -8.24 -4.82
N PRO A 309 25.03 -7.73 -6.07
CA PRO A 309 24.03 -6.78 -6.54
C PRO A 309 22.66 -7.42 -6.72
N LEU A 310 22.60 -8.72 -7.03
CA LEU A 310 21.36 -9.50 -7.10
C LEU A 310 21.12 -10.24 -5.78
N VAL A 311 20.04 -9.92 -5.09
CA VAL A 311 19.59 -10.64 -3.88
C VAL A 311 18.80 -11.89 -4.28
N GLY A 312 17.89 -11.75 -5.25
CA GLY A 312 17.18 -12.89 -5.81
C GLY A 312 16.02 -12.50 -6.73
N ILE A 313 15.56 -13.47 -7.51
CA ILE A 313 14.37 -13.36 -8.35
C ILE A 313 13.34 -14.36 -7.83
N TYR A 314 12.10 -13.92 -7.69
CA TYR A 314 11.00 -14.72 -7.16
C TYR A 314 9.76 -14.58 -8.01
N ARG A 315 9.12 -15.71 -8.31
CA ARG A 315 7.85 -15.78 -9.01
C ARG A 315 6.70 -15.75 -8.00
N PRO A 316 5.87 -14.70 -7.99
CA PRO A 316 4.72 -14.62 -7.09
C PRO A 316 3.68 -15.68 -7.42
N ALA A 317 3.02 -16.25 -6.41
CA ALA A 317 2.03 -17.31 -6.60
C ALA A 317 0.88 -16.95 -7.54
N VAL A 318 0.44 -15.68 -7.53
CA VAL A 318 -0.59 -15.16 -8.45
C VAL A 318 -0.17 -15.21 -9.93
N CYS A 319 1.14 -15.26 -10.23
CA CYS A 319 1.66 -15.39 -11.59
C CYS A 319 1.94 -16.84 -11.98
N MET A 320 1.75 -17.81 -11.07
CA MET A 320 1.91 -19.24 -11.35
C MET A 320 0.61 -19.89 -11.84
N ALA A 321 -0.55 -19.29 -11.54
CA ALA A 321 -1.87 -19.81 -11.92
C ALA A 321 -2.34 -19.37 -13.32
N ALA A 322 -1.57 -18.55 -14.01
CA ALA A 322 -1.92 -17.96 -15.31
C ALA A 322 -1.21 -18.60 -16.51
N ASP A 323 -0.48 -19.71 -16.29
CA ASP A 323 0.08 -20.60 -17.32
C ASP A 323 -0.68 -21.93 -17.34
#